data_AF-A0A6C0JKE3-F1
#
_entry.id   AF-A0A6C0JKE3-F1
#
_cell.length_a   1.000
_cell.length_b   1.000
_cell.length_c   1.000
_cell.angle_alpha   90.00
_cell.angle_beta   90.00
_cell.angle_gamma   90.00
#
_symmetry.space_group_name_H-M   'P 1'
#
loop_
_entity.id
_entity.type
_entity.pdbx_description
1 polymer ?
#
loop_
_entity_poly.entity_id
_entity_poly.type
_entity_poly.pdbx_seq_one_letter_code
_entity_poly.pdbx_strand_id
1 'polypeptide(L)'
;MDLFYIIVLIIAIVVLIIVLTIIGFGMKYHNGSGDTWPPVAATCPDYWNIDNVGKCIIPELDTSQPKKAPRNTGSIYVPDSSNSGNLKLNTEINKITGYDLYKINFSDPYYTDCNKKSWANTYSIYWDGYSNFNGCK
;
A
#
# COMPACT_ATOMS: atom_id res chain seq x y z
N MET A 1 -33.76 -51.27 -12.77
CA MET A 1 -32.95 -50.89 -11.60
C MET A 1 -33.65 -51.42 -10.38
N ASP A 2 -33.04 -52.32 -9.62
CA ASP A 2 -33.67 -52.83 -8.39
C ASP A 2 -33.89 -51.69 -7.40
N LEU A 3 -34.97 -51.81 -6.63
CA LEU A 3 -35.40 -50.82 -5.65
C LEU A 3 -34.28 -50.45 -4.66
N PHE A 4 -33.39 -51.41 -4.37
CA PHE A 4 -32.18 -51.23 -3.59
C PHE A 4 -31.21 -50.19 -4.18
N TYR A 5 -30.89 -50.27 -5.48
CA TYR A 5 -29.94 -49.34 -6.11
C TYR A 5 -30.48 -47.91 -6.19
N ILE A 6 -31.80 -47.75 -6.37
CA ILE A 6 -32.45 -46.44 -6.40
C ILE A 6 -32.36 -45.76 -5.01
N ILE A 7 -32.59 -46.51 -3.92
CA ILE A 7 -32.49 -45.98 -2.56
C ILE A 7 -31.06 -45.51 -2.27
N VAL A 8 -30.05 -46.32 -2.62
CA VAL A 8 -28.64 -45.97 -2.40
C VAL A 8 -28.24 -44.70 -3.17
N LEU A 9 -28.68 -44.57 -4.43
CA LEU A 9 -28.39 -43.39 -5.25
C LEU A 9 -29.03 -42.11 -4.67
N ILE A 10 -30.27 -42.19 -4.18
CA ILE A 10 -30.95 -41.04 -3.57
C ILE A 10 -30.20 -40.58 -2.31
N ILE A 11 -29.81 -41.52 -1.45
CA ILE A 11 -29.07 -41.20 -0.22
C ILE A 11 -27.72 -40.55 -0.56
N ALA A 12 -26.99 -41.09 -1.54
CA ALA A 12 -25.71 -40.55 -1.95
C ALA A 12 -25.82 -39.09 -2.45
N ILE A 13 -26.85 -38.76 -3.23
CA ILE A 13 -27.10 -37.41 -3.73
C ILE A 13 -27.44 -36.44 -2.58
N VAL A 14 -28.28 -36.88 -1.64
CA VAL A 14 -28.64 -36.05 -0.47
C VAL A 14 -27.41 -35.74 0.39
N VAL A 15 -26.58 -36.75 0.66
CA VAL A 15 -25.33 -36.57 1.41
C VAL A 15 -24.38 -35.63 0.68
N LEU A 16 -24.25 -35.77 -0.64
CA LEU A 16 -23.42 -34.90 -1.46
C LEU A 16 -23.85 -33.42 -1.36
N ILE A 17 -25.16 -33.14 -1.44
CA ILE A 17 -25.69 -31.79 -1.31
C ILE A 17 -25.41 -31.21 0.08
N ILE A 18 -25.56 -32.02 1.14
CA ILE A 18 -25.26 -31.59 2.52
C ILE A 18 -23.77 -31.23 2.66
N VAL A 19 -22.86 -32.04 2.13
CA VAL A 19 -21.42 -31.75 2.21
C VAL A 19 -21.07 -30.45 1.46
N LEU A 20 -21.60 -30.26 0.25
CA LEU A 20 -21.34 -29.05 -0.54
C LEU A 20 -21.89 -27.77 0.11
N THR A 21 -23.05 -27.85 0.77
CA THR A 21 -23.63 -26.70 1.48
C THR A 21 -22.81 -26.30 2.71
N ILE A 22 -22.26 -27.26 3.47
CA ILE A 22 -21.36 -26.98 4.60
C ILE A 22 -20.10 -26.24 4.13
N ILE A 23 -19.46 -26.74 3.06
CA ILE A 23 -18.26 -26.11 2.49
C ILE A 23 -18.58 -24.70 1.97
N GLY A 24 -19.69 -24.56 1.24
CA GLY A 24 -20.14 -23.26 0.71
C GLY A 24 -20.41 -22.23 1.82
N PHE A 25 -21.01 -22.65 2.93
CA PHE A 25 -21.25 -21.78 4.07
C PHE A 25 -19.95 -21.43 4.81
N GLY A 26 -19.03 -22.39 4.95
CA GLY A 26 -17.71 -22.17 5.56
C GLY A 26 -16.88 -21.12 4.80
N MET A 27 -16.86 -21.17 3.46
CA MET A 27 -16.18 -20.16 2.64
C MET A 27 -16.83 -18.78 2.75
N LYS A 28 -18.17 -18.72 2.84
CA LYS A 28 -18.90 -17.45 3.02
C LYS A 28 -18.59 -16.79 4.36
N TYR A 29 -18.34 -17.59 5.41
CA TYR A 29 -18.02 -17.08 6.74
C TYR A 29 -16.55 -16.67 6.89
N HIS A 30 -15.65 -17.19 6.05
CA HIS A 30 -14.26 -16.71 5.96
C HIS A 30 -14.16 -15.48 5.04
N ASN A 31 -15.04 -14.49 5.24
CA ASN A 31 -14.79 -13.15 4.72
C ASN A 31 -13.57 -12.62 5.46
N GLY A 32 -12.45 -12.39 4.77
CA GLY A 32 -11.16 -11.94 5.31
C GLY A 32 -11.27 -10.70 6.21
N SER A 33 -11.66 -10.92 7.45
CA SER A 33 -12.04 -9.89 8.40
C SER A 33 -11.07 -9.95 9.57
N GLY A 34 -10.06 -9.09 9.52
CA GLY A 34 -9.43 -8.62 10.74
C GLY A 34 -7.96 -8.25 10.60
N ASP A 35 -7.20 -9.04 9.85
CA ASP A 35 -5.75 -8.91 9.94
C ASP A 35 -5.26 -7.71 9.13
N THR A 36 -4.78 -6.70 9.87
CA THR A 36 -4.09 -5.54 9.33
C THR A 36 -2.76 -6.02 8.75
N TRP A 37 -2.67 -5.94 7.42
CA TRP A 37 -1.48 -6.27 6.64
C TRP A 37 -0.89 -4.98 6.06
N PRO A 38 0.45 -4.82 6.05
CA PRO A 38 1.48 -5.74 6.58
C PRO A 38 1.71 -5.63 8.09
N PRO A 39 2.22 -6.69 8.77
CA PRO A 39 2.52 -6.67 10.21
C PRO A 39 3.79 -5.88 10.57
N VAL A 40 4.66 -5.66 9.59
CA VAL A 40 5.88 -4.86 9.71
C VAL A 40 5.86 -3.85 8.59
N ALA A 41 6.08 -2.59 8.92
CA ALA A 41 6.15 -1.51 7.96
C ALA A 41 7.50 -0.81 8.02
N ALA A 42 8.01 -0.37 6.88
CA ALA A 42 9.26 0.37 6.82
C ALA A 42 9.08 1.78 7.37
N THR A 43 10.10 2.34 8.04
CA THR A 43 10.03 3.70 8.61
C THR A 43 9.94 4.80 7.54
N CYS A 44 10.55 4.57 6.37
CA CYS A 44 10.57 5.49 5.24
C CYS A 44 10.12 4.80 3.96
N PRO A 45 9.70 5.58 2.94
CA PRO A 45 9.43 5.04 1.61
C PRO A 45 10.62 4.28 1.02
N ASP A 46 10.34 3.37 0.09
CA ASP A 46 11.37 2.51 -0.46
C ASP A 46 12.45 3.35 -1.18
N TYR A 47 13.73 2.99 -1.02
CA TYR A 47 14.88 3.75 -1.56
C TYR A 47 15.15 5.12 -0.92
N TRP A 48 14.40 5.52 0.11
CA TRP A 48 14.67 6.75 0.84
C TRP A 48 15.62 6.47 2.01
N ASN A 49 16.56 7.39 2.25
CA ASN A 49 17.50 7.27 3.36
C ASN A 49 16.91 7.84 4.65
N ILE A 50 17.30 7.27 5.78
CA ILE A 50 16.94 7.75 7.11
C ILE A 50 18.09 8.61 7.63
N ASP A 51 17.78 9.80 8.15
CA ASP A 51 18.73 10.67 8.84
C ASP A 51 18.99 10.18 10.29
N ASN A 52 20.02 10.70 10.95
CA ASN A 52 20.40 10.34 12.33
C ASN A 52 19.28 10.58 13.37
N VAL A 53 18.27 11.39 13.02
CA VAL A 53 17.11 11.73 13.87
C VAL A 53 15.86 10.93 13.48
N GLY A 54 15.95 9.99 12.52
CA GLY A 54 14.82 9.18 12.07
C GLY A 54 13.92 9.85 11.02
N LYS A 55 14.31 11.01 10.49
CA LYS A 55 13.59 11.68 9.39
C LYS A 55 13.94 11.03 8.04
N CYS A 56 12.99 10.97 7.13
CA CYS A 56 13.20 10.42 5.79
C CYS A 56 13.70 11.51 4.84
N ILE A 57 14.84 11.27 4.19
CA ILE A 57 15.47 12.20 3.26
C ILE A 57 14.87 11.98 1.87
N ILE A 58 14.36 13.05 1.26
CA ILE A 58 13.89 13.03 -0.13
C ILE A 58 15.11 12.83 -1.04
N PRO A 59 15.13 11.79 -1.89
CA PRO A 59 16.24 11.55 -2.81
C PRO A 59 16.50 12.76 -3.72
N GLU A 60 17.73 13.25 -3.77
CA GLU A 60 18.09 14.44 -4.56
C GLU A 60 18.15 14.16 -6.08
N LEU A 61 17.94 15.20 -6.88
CA LEU A 61 18.11 15.12 -8.33
C LEU A 61 19.59 14.97 -8.69
N ASP A 62 19.87 14.08 -9.64
CA ASP A 62 21.21 13.97 -10.21
C ASP A 62 21.52 15.24 -11.02
N THR A 63 22.55 15.98 -10.59
CA THR A 63 23.01 17.21 -11.25
C THR A 63 23.47 16.97 -12.69
N SER A 64 23.88 15.74 -13.01
CA SER A 64 24.26 15.33 -14.37
C SER A 64 23.06 14.98 -15.25
N GLN A 65 21.88 14.72 -14.65
CA GLN A 65 20.64 14.33 -15.32
C GLN A 65 19.42 15.04 -14.69
N PRO A 66 19.34 16.38 -14.74
CA PRO A 66 18.33 17.16 -14.00
C PRO A 66 16.88 16.95 -14.49
N LYS A 67 16.70 16.24 -15.60
CA LYS A 67 15.40 15.90 -16.19
C LYS A 67 14.82 14.58 -15.69
N LYS A 68 15.63 13.79 -14.97
CA LYS A 68 15.27 12.45 -14.52
C LYS A 68 14.99 12.46 -13.03
N ALA A 69 13.79 12.04 -12.66
CA ALA A 69 13.42 11.89 -11.26
C ALA A 69 14.23 10.73 -10.63
N PRO A 70 14.63 10.85 -9.36
CA PRO A 70 15.27 9.76 -8.63
C PRO A 70 14.32 8.57 -8.44
N ARG A 71 14.84 7.46 -7.92
CA ARG A 71 14.01 6.27 -7.71
C ARG A 71 12.94 6.54 -6.66
N ASN A 72 11.72 6.10 -6.97
CA ASN A 72 10.59 6.12 -6.04
C ASN A 72 10.25 7.51 -5.46
N THR A 73 10.32 8.54 -6.30
CA THR A 73 9.90 9.90 -5.92
C THR A 73 8.56 10.31 -6.52
N GLY A 74 7.92 9.42 -7.29
CA GLY A 74 6.59 9.63 -7.86
C GLY A 74 6.38 11.03 -8.45
N SER A 75 5.30 11.71 -8.04
CA SER A 75 4.94 13.07 -8.47
C SER A 75 5.47 14.20 -7.57
N ILE A 76 6.42 13.91 -6.66
CA ILE A 76 7.06 14.91 -5.80
C ILE A 76 7.90 15.89 -6.61
N TYR A 77 8.48 15.42 -7.72
CA TYR A 77 9.20 16.25 -8.67
C TYR A 77 8.30 16.68 -9.81
N VAL A 78 8.25 17.98 -10.08
CA VAL A 78 7.46 18.58 -11.15
C VAL A 78 8.37 19.25 -12.18
N PRO A 79 7.93 19.40 -13.45
CA PRO A 79 8.68 20.15 -14.45
C PRO A 79 8.92 21.59 -13.99
N ASP A 80 10.15 22.07 -14.17
CA ASP A 80 10.50 23.45 -13.92
C ASP A 80 10.14 24.32 -15.12
N SER A 81 9.06 25.11 -14.99
CA SER A 81 8.62 26.06 -16.01
C SER A 81 9.66 27.15 -16.33
N SER A 82 10.64 27.38 -15.45
CA SER A 82 11.70 28.37 -15.65
C SER A 82 12.90 27.81 -16.42
N ASN A 83 13.11 26.49 -16.39
CA ASN A 83 14.21 25.81 -17.08
C ASN A 83 13.63 24.63 -17.88
N SER A 84 13.26 24.91 -19.13
CA SER A 84 12.56 23.99 -20.04
C SER A 84 13.11 22.56 -20.02
N GLY A 85 12.46 21.71 -19.21
CA GLY A 85 12.69 20.27 -19.12
C GLY A 85 13.42 19.77 -17.87
N ASN A 86 13.93 20.64 -17.00
CA ASN A 86 14.47 20.21 -15.70
C ASN A 86 13.32 19.87 -14.75
N LEU A 87 13.60 19.02 -13.76
CA LEU A 87 12.70 18.76 -12.66
C LEU A 87 13.08 19.63 -11.47
N LYS A 88 12.09 19.98 -10.66
CA LYS A 88 12.26 20.62 -9.36
C LYS A 88 11.32 20.01 -8.35
N LEU A 89 11.67 20.14 -7.07
CA LEU A 89 10.79 19.71 -6.00
C LEU A 89 9.49 20.54 -6.06
N ASN A 90 8.35 19.87 -5.98
CA ASN A 90 7.05 20.53 -5.93
C ASN A 90 6.99 21.45 -4.70
N THR A 91 6.69 22.73 -4.90
CA THR A 91 6.61 23.71 -3.81
C THR A 91 5.51 23.40 -2.79
N GLU A 92 4.49 22.63 -3.18
CA GLU A 92 3.46 22.14 -2.26
C GLU A 92 4.00 21.17 -1.21
N ILE A 93 5.16 20.54 -1.46
CA ILE A 93 5.85 19.71 -0.47
C ILE A 93 6.26 20.53 0.75
N ASN A 94 6.56 21.82 0.59
CA ASN A 94 6.91 22.67 1.73
C ASN A 94 5.74 22.88 2.72
N LYS A 95 4.51 22.53 2.32
CA LYS A 95 3.30 22.67 3.14
C LYS A 95 2.87 21.39 3.83
N ILE A 96 3.50 20.24 3.52
CA ILE A 96 3.14 18.98 4.17
C ILE A 96 3.65 18.97 5.61
N THR A 97 2.90 18.34 6.51
CA THR A 97 3.28 18.21 7.92
C THR A 97 4.62 17.50 8.05
N GLY A 98 5.48 17.97 8.96
CA GLY A 98 6.77 17.33 9.23
C GLY A 98 7.85 17.54 8.17
N TYR A 99 7.60 18.30 7.10
CA TYR A 99 8.64 18.67 6.14
C TYR A 99 9.63 19.69 6.73
N ASP A 100 10.91 19.46 6.50
CA ASP A 100 12.02 20.29 6.94
C ASP A 100 13.23 20.06 6.01
N LEU A 101 13.59 21.05 5.19
CA LEU A 101 14.81 21.07 4.36
C LEU A 101 15.09 19.74 3.62
N TYR A 102 14.21 19.35 2.69
CA TYR A 102 14.29 18.08 1.94
C TYR A 102 14.15 16.79 2.79
N LYS A 103 13.70 16.91 4.03
CA LYS A 103 13.40 15.76 4.91
C LYS A 103 11.94 15.80 5.31
N ILE A 104 11.34 14.63 5.52
CA ILE A 104 9.98 14.48 6.01
C ILE A 104 10.01 13.64 7.29
N ASN A 105 9.42 14.17 8.35
CA ASN A 105 9.23 13.46 9.60
C ASN A 105 7.93 12.65 9.59
N PHE A 106 7.99 11.40 9.15
CA PHE A 106 6.85 10.48 9.19
C PHE A 106 6.57 9.88 10.58
N SER A 107 7.35 10.25 11.60
CA SER A 107 7.06 9.95 13.01
C SER A 107 6.20 11.03 13.68
N ASP A 108 5.86 12.10 12.96
CA ASP A 108 4.91 13.11 13.44
C ASP A 108 3.53 12.48 13.74
N PRO A 109 2.82 12.88 14.83
CA PRO A 109 1.50 12.36 15.17
C PRO A 109 0.44 12.44 14.06
N TYR A 110 0.60 13.35 13.11
CA TYR A 110 -0.24 13.43 11.92
C TYR A 110 -0.17 12.17 11.05
N TYR A 111 0.99 11.52 10.97
CA TYR A 111 1.21 10.36 10.10
C TYR A 111 0.80 9.04 10.74
N THR A 112 -0.51 8.88 10.94
CA THR A 112 -1.12 7.57 11.16
C THR A 112 -0.86 6.64 9.96
N ASP A 113 -1.01 5.33 10.13
CA ASP A 113 -0.78 4.35 9.06
C ASP A 113 -1.63 4.65 7.81
N CYS A 114 -2.84 5.18 8.01
CA CYS A 114 -3.72 5.60 6.93
C CYS A 114 -3.32 6.90 6.26
N ASN A 115 -2.79 7.86 7.02
CA ASN A 115 -2.26 9.09 6.44
C ASN A 115 -0.97 8.81 5.68
N LYS A 116 -0.14 7.87 6.14
CA LYS A 116 1.04 7.38 5.41
C LYS A 116 0.64 6.71 4.09
N LYS A 117 -0.35 5.81 4.12
CA LYS A 117 -0.93 5.21 2.91
C LYS A 117 -1.47 6.27 1.94
N SER A 118 -2.28 7.20 2.45
CA SER A 118 -2.88 8.26 1.64
C SER A 118 -1.81 9.15 1.00
N TRP A 119 -0.79 9.52 1.76
CA TRP A 119 0.35 10.30 1.27
C TRP A 119 1.11 9.53 0.18
N ALA A 120 1.47 8.27 0.42
CA ALA A 120 2.17 7.41 -0.54
C ALA A 120 1.38 7.31 -1.85
N ASN A 121 0.07 7.07 -1.77
CA ASN A 121 -0.79 6.96 -2.94
C ASN A 121 -0.98 8.30 -3.68
N THR A 122 -1.11 9.40 -2.94
CA THR A 122 -1.26 10.76 -3.51
C THR A 122 -0.06 11.12 -4.36
N TYR A 123 1.15 10.81 -3.88
CA TYR A 123 2.38 11.09 -4.59
C TYR A 123 2.85 9.95 -5.49
N SER A 124 2.10 8.85 -5.57
CA SER A 124 2.48 7.64 -6.33
C SER A 124 3.87 7.11 -5.96
N ILE A 125 4.11 7.00 -4.65
CA ILE A 125 5.35 6.51 -4.04
C ILE A 125 5.08 5.14 -3.41
N TYR A 126 5.97 4.20 -3.68
CA TYR A 126 5.96 2.90 -3.04
C TYR A 126 6.53 3.01 -1.62
N TRP A 127 5.83 2.42 -0.67
CA TRP A 127 6.25 2.39 0.72
C TRP A 127 5.86 1.05 1.30
N ASP A 128 6.86 0.18 1.47
CA ASP A 128 6.63 -1.13 2.05
C ASP A 128 6.02 -1.01 3.45
N GLY A 129 4.89 -1.68 3.67
CA GLY A 129 4.08 -1.50 4.88
C GLY A 129 2.89 -0.56 4.77
N TYR A 130 2.90 0.40 3.85
CA TYR A 130 1.91 1.49 3.85
C TYR A 130 1.14 1.64 2.55
N SER A 131 1.80 1.56 1.39
CA SER A 131 1.10 1.70 0.09
C SER A 131 0.02 0.62 -0.11
N ASN A 132 0.28 -0.58 0.38
CA ASN A 132 -0.62 -1.74 0.36
C ASN A 132 -1.40 -1.96 1.67
N PHE A 133 -1.34 -1.03 2.62
CA PHE A 133 -1.94 -1.21 3.94
C PHE A 133 -3.46 -1.36 3.87
N ASN A 134 -4.02 -2.41 4.46
CA ASN A 134 -5.46 -2.73 4.38
C ASN A 134 -6.27 -2.32 5.63
N GLY A 135 -5.61 -1.74 6.65
CA GLY A 135 -6.22 -1.40 7.94
C GLY A 135 -7.02 -0.10 7.96
N CYS A 136 -7.04 0.65 6.86
CA CYS A 136 -7.84 1.87 6.73
C CYS A 136 -9.26 1.52 6.30
N LYS A 137 -10.08 1.17 7.29
CA LYS A 137 -11.51 0.89 7.12
C LYS A 137 -12.34 2.04 7.67
#